data_AF-A0A1M7TS27-F1
#
_entry.id   AF-A0A1M7TS27-F1
#
_cell.length_a   1.000
_cell.length_b   1.000
_cell.length_c   1.000
_cell.angle_alpha   90.00
_cell.angle_beta   90.00
_cell.angle_gamma   90.00
#
_symmetry.space_group_name_H-M   'P 1'
#
loop_
_entity.id
_entity.type
_entity.pdbx_description
1 polymer ?
#
loop_
_entity_poly.entity_id
_entity_poly.type
_entity_poly.pdbx_seq_one_letter_code
_entity_poly.pdbx_strand_id
1 'polypeptide(L)' 'MTDYKKMYFQLAAKVADVMDILLKAQREGEKEYMDGEPFPEGKVMVIQDESCECE' A
#
# COMPACT_ATOMS: atom_id res chain seq x y z
N MET A 1 -6.07 32.85 -17.08
CA MET A 1 -5.60 31.53 -17.56
C MET A 1 -5.33 30.68 -16.34
N THR A 2 -5.87 29.46 -16.27
CA THR A 2 -5.77 28.59 -15.09
C THR A 2 -4.32 28.13 -14.88
N ASP A 3 -3.82 28.18 -13.64
CA ASP A 3 -2.47 27.68 -13.30
C ASP A 3 -2.53 26.15 -13.12
N TYR A 4 -2.41 25.45 -14.25
CA TYR A 4 -2.43 24.00 -14.29
C TYR A 4 -1.30 23.37 -13.49
N LYS A 5 -0.11 24.00 -13.45
CA LYS A 5 1.05 23.49 -12.70
C LYS A 5 0.72 23.41 -11.21
N LYS A 6 0.19 24.49 -10.64
CA LYS A 6 -0.25 24.52 -9.24
C LYS A 6 -1.35 23.50 -8.96
N MET A 7 -2.30 23.33 -9.89
CA MET A 7 -3.40 22.37 -9.75
C MET A 7 -2.91 20.92 -9.70
N TYR A 8 -1.94 20.54 -10.55
CA TYR A 8 -1.35 19.20 -10.52
C TYR A 8 -0.62 18.92 -9.20
N PHE A 9 0.14 19.87 -8.67
CA PHE A 9 0.80 19.70 -7.36
C PHE A 9 -0.22 19.52 -6.23
N GLN A 10 -1.31 20.27 -6.25
CA GLN A 10 -2.38 20.11 -5.26
C GLN A 10 -3.08 18.76 -5.37
N LEU A 11 -3.25 18.23 -6.58
CA LEU A 11 -3.79 16.89 -6.78
C LEU A 11 -2.83 15.82 -6.25
N ALA A 12 -1.54 15.93 -6.59
CA ALA A 12 -0.52 15.00 -6.12
C ALA A 12 -0.42 14.97 -4.58
N ALA A 13 -0.51 16.14 -3.93
CA ALA A 13 -0.54 16.22 -2.47
C ALA A 13 -1.73 15.46 -1.87
N LYS A 14 -2.94 15.65 -2.41
CA LYS A 14 -4.14 14.93 -1.95
C LYS A 14 -4.02 13.42 -2.17
N VAL A 15 -3.44 12.99 -3.29
CA VAL A 15 -3.20 11.58 -3.57
C VAL A 15 -2.23 11.00 -2.55
N ALA A 16 -1.13 11.70 -2.25
CA ALA A 16 -0.17 11.28 -1.24
C ALA A 16 -0.81 11.13 0.15
N ASP A 17 -1.62 12.10 0.57
CA ASP A 17 -2.34 12.05 1.85
C ASP A 17 -3.26 10.80 1.94
N VAL A 18 -3.96 10.46 0.85
CA VAL A 18 -4.81 9.27 0.79
C VAL A 18 -3.97 7.98 0.84
N MET A 19 -2.83 7.95 0.14
CA MET A 19 -1.93 6.79 0.17
C MET A 19 -1.41 6.51 1.57
N ASP A 20 -1.07 7.55 2.35
CA ASP A 20 -0.60 7.39 3.73
C ASP A 20 -1.68 6.76 4.63
N ILE A 21 -2.95 7.15 4.45
CA ILE A 21 -4.08 6.57 5.19
C ILE A 21 -4.24 5.08 4.84
N LEU A 22 -4.19 4.74 3.55
CA LEU A 22 -4.34 3.37 3.09
C LEU A 22 -3.19 2.48 3.58
N LEU A 23 -1.94 2.97 3.53
CA LEU A 23 -0.78 2.25 4.03
C LEU A 23 -0.88 1.99 5.54
N LYS A 24 -1.37 2.96 6.31
CA LYS A 24 -1.59 2.79 7.75
C LYS A 24 -2.65 1.73 8.02
N ALA A 25 -3.79 1.81 7.34
CA ALA A 25 -4.88 0.84 7.50
C ALA A 25 -4.43 -0.58 7.13
N GLN A 26 -3.64 -0.73 6.06
CA GLN A 26 -3.07 -2.02 5.66
C GLN A 26 -2.17 -2.60 6.76
N ARG A 27 -1.22 -1.81 7.28
CA ARG A 27 -0.30 -2.28 8.34
C ARG A 27 -1.03 -2.64 9.63
N GLU A 28 -2.07 -1.89 9.98
CA GLU A 28 -2.91 -2.21 11.14
C GLU A 28 -3.65 -3.54 10.93
N GLY A 29 -4.21 -3.77 9.74
CA GLY A 29 -4.85 -5.05 9.40
C GLY A 29 -3.88 -6.23 9.33
N GLU A 30 -2.67 -6.03 8.79
CA GLU A 30 -1.59 -7.03 8.79
C GLU A 30 -1.19 -7.40 10.22
N LYS A 31 -1.04 -6.40 11.09
CA LYS A 31 -0.74 -6.62 12.51
C LYS A 31 -1.87 -7.39 13.20
N GLU A 32 -3.12 -6.98 13.03
CA GLU A 32 -4.27 -7.67 13.62
C GLU A 32 -4.37 -9.12 13.13
N TYR A 33 -4.07 -9.36 11.85
CA TYR A 33 -4.01 -10.70 11.28
C TYR A 33 -2.92 -11.57 11.91
N MET A 34 -1.72 -11.01 12.11
CA MET A 34 -0.58 -11.72 12.71
C MET A 34 -0.72 -11.93 14.23
N ASP A 35 -1.36 -10.98 14.92
CA ASP A 35 -1.59 -11.03 16.38
C ASP A 35 -2.82 -11.89 16.76
N GLY A 36 -3.65 -12.26 15.78
CA GLY A 36 -4.77 -13.19 15.95
C GLY A 36 -4.32 -14.62 16.29
N GLU A 37 -5.23 -15.41 16.88
CA GLU A 37 -5.03 -16.85 17.17
C GLU A 37 -4.36 -17.57 15.98
N PRO A 38 -3.44 -18.54 16.23
CA PRO A 38 -2.66 -19.16 15.18
C PRO A 38 -3.58 -19.71 14.10
N PHE A 39 -3.46 -19.15 12.89
CA PHE A 39 -4.11 -19.67 11.71
C PHE A 39 -3.81 -21.18 11.63
N PRO A 40 -4.79 -22.04 11.31
CA PRO A 40 -4.50 -23.44 11.03
C PRO A 40 -3.46 -23.48 9.91
N GLU A 41 -2.29 -24.01 10.25
CA GLU A 41 -1.10 -24.14 9.41
C GLU A 41 -1.49 -24.50 7.97
N GLY A 42 -1.45 -23.56 7.02
CA GLY A 42 -1.81 -23.95 5.65
C GLY A 42 -1.97 -22.90 4.57
N LYS A 43 -2.07 -21.60 4.85
CA LYS A 43 -2.21 -20.60 3.77
C LYS A 43 -1.43 -19.31 4.01
N VAL A 44 -0.11 -19.44 4.13
CA VAL A 44 0.78 -18.30 3.83
C VAL A 44 0.89 -18.22 2.31
N MET A 45 0.18 -17.28 1.70
CA MET A 45 0.33 -17.00 0.26
C MET A 45 1.55 -16.10 0.11
N VAL A 46 2.72 -16.70 -0.10
CA VAL A 46 3.93 -15.99 -0.49
C VAL A 46 3.67 -15.37 -1.86
N ILE A 47 3.55 -14.05 -1.93
CA ILE A 47 3.63 -13.33 -3.20
C ILE A 47 5.09 -13.46 -3.62
N GLN A 48 5.37 -14.33 -4.60
CA GLN A 48 6.68 -14.37 -5.23
C GLN A 48 6.86 -13.04 -5.95
N ASP A 49 7.80 -12.23 -5.46
CA ASP A 49 8.38 -11.14 -6.21
C ASP A 49 9.14 -11.78 -7.38
N GLU A 50 8.47 -11.91 -8.54
CA GLU A 50 9.17 -12.23 -9.79
C GLU A 50 10.09 -11.05 -10.09
N SER A 51 11.30 -11.14 -9.54
CA SER A 51 12.45 -10.35 -9.92
C SER A 51 12.53 -10.33 -11.44
N CYS A 52 12.42 -9.14 -12.02
CA CYS A 52 12.78 -8.85 -13.39
C CYS A 52 14.18 -9.39 -13.67
N GLU A 53 14.27 -10.49 -14.41
CA GLU A 53 15.49 -10.84 -15.11
C GLU A 53 15.47 -10.12 -16.47
N CYS A 54 16.11 -8.95 -16.52
CA CYS A 54 16.62 -8.41 -17.78
C CYS A 54 18.03 -8.98 -17.96
N GLU A 55 18.17 -10.02 -18.79
CA GLU A 55 19.40 -10.26 -19.55
C GLU A 55 19.26 -9.67 -20.95
#